data_AF-A0A431UWL0-F1
#
_entry.id   AF-A0A431UWL0-F1
#
_cell.length_a   1.000
_cell.length_b   1.000
_cell.length_c   1.000
_cell.angle_alpha   90.00
_cell.angle_beta   90.00
_cell.angle_gamma   90.00
#
_symmetry.space_group_name_H-M   'P 1'
#
loop_
_entity.id
_entity.type
_entity.pdbx_description
1 polymer ?
#
loop_
_entity_poly.entity_id
_entity_poly.type
_entity_poly.pdbx_seq_one_letter_code
_entity_poly.pdbx_strand_id
1 'polypeptide(L)'
;MATIIDLATKAMQDAIKAVVDATKTVVDSIKTVVDSVKTKVDTLDTRTNTMNTNVNTINTNVNTINTNVNAIKSDVATIKASSGAVKNVQRGTVTFSSTSSTTITTTISAVNLNKSLLITIGRGRGGYDAYNGNTTARITNSTTITFTCEYPSTITIEWQVVEFY
;
A
#
# COMPACT_ATOMS: atom_id res chain seq x y z
N MET A 1 -103.22 -13.69 17.51
CA MET A 1 -102.06 -13.07 18.18
C MET A 1 -100.78 -13.90 18.05
N ALA A 2 -100.84 -15.24 18.02
CA ALA A 2 -99.65 -16.09 17.84
C ALA A 2 -98.86 -15.82 16.53
N THR A 3 -99.52 -15.44 15.45
CA THR A 3 -98.90 -15.37 14.11
C THR A 3 -97.97 -14.18 13.85
N ILE A 4 -98.27 -12.96 14.32
CA ILE A 4 -97.43 -11.77 14.03
C ILE A 4 -96.12 -11.80 14.84
N ILE A 5 -96.20 -12.25 16.09
CA ILE A 5 -95.03 -12.36 16.97
C ILE A 5 -94.05 -13.38 16.39
N ASP A 6 -94.53 -14.54 15.93
CA ASP A 6 -93.69 -15.57 15.31
C ASP A 6 -92.99 -15.06 14.03
N LEU A 7 -93.69 -14.30 13.18
CA LEU A 7 -93.08 -13.67 11.99
C LEU A 7 -91.96 -12.69 12.36
N ALA A 8 -92.18 -11.84 13.37
CA ALA A 8 -91.18 -10.89 13.83
C ALA A 8 -89.95 -11.60 14.43
N THR A 9 -90.16 -12.67 15.20
CA THR A 9 -89.09 -13.51 15.74
C THR A 9 -88.28 -14.15 14.62
N LYS A 10 -88.93 -14.67 13.58
CA LYS A 10 -88.25 -15.27 12.42
C LYS A 10 -87.41 -14.25 11.66
N ALA A 11 -87.94 -13.06 11.39
CA ALA A 11 -87.20 -11.98 10.73
C ALA A 11 -85.95 -11.57 11.53
N MET A 12 -86.07 -11.48 12.85
CA MET A 12 -84.93 -11.19 13.73
C MET A 12 -83.88 -12.31 13.71
N GLN A 13 -84.30 -13.58 13.72
CA GLN A 13 -83.38 -14.71 13.60
C GLN A 13 -82.61 -14.69 12.27
N ASP A 14 -83.29 -14.40 11.16
CA ASP A 14 -82.67 -14.33 9.84
C ASP A 14 -81.69 -13.15 9.75
N ALA A 15 -82.03 -12.00 10.34
CA ALA A 15 -81.13 -10.85 10.46
C ALA A 15 -79.88 -11.18 11.30
N ILE A 16 -80.06 -11.83 12.45
CA ILE A 16 -78.94 -12.30 13.29
C ILE A 16 -78.05 -13.26 12.50
N LYS A 17 -78.64 -14.21 11.77
CA LYS A 17 -77.89 -15.16 10.93
C LYS A 17 -77.06 -14.45 9.87
N ALA A 18 -77.63 -13.46 9.18
CA ALA A 18 -76.90 -12.66 8.19
C ALA A 18 -75.71 -11.91 8.81
N VAL A 19 -75.88 -11.32 10.00
CA VAL A 19 -74.78 -10.66 10.73
C VAL A 19 -73.69 -11.66 11.13
N VAL A 20 -74.06 -12.85 11.59
CA VAL A 20 -73.12 -13.92 11.95
C VAL A 20 -72.32 -14.37 10.73
N ASP A 21 -72.98 -14.62 9.59
CA ASP A 21 -72.33 -15.06 8.36
C ASP A 21 -71.36 -13.98 7.81
N ALA A 22 -71.76 -12.69 7.88
CA ALA A 22 -70.89 -11.56 7.54
C ALA A 22 -69.68 -11.46 8.48
N THR A 23 -69.90 -11.60 9.80
CA THR A 23 -68.83 -11.59 10.80
C THR A 23 -67.83 -12.71 10.56
N LYS A 24 -68.31 -13.92 10.25
CA LYS A 24 -67.47 -15.06 9.90
C LYS A 24 -66.57 -14.76 8.70
N THR A 25 -67.12 -14.14 7.66
CA THR A 25 -66.36 -13.73 6.47
C THR A 25 -65.25 -12.74 6.81
N VAL A 26 -65.53 -11.76 7.68
CA VAL A 26 -64.52 -10.81 8.18
C VAL A 26 -63.43 -11.53 8.96
N VAL A 27 -63.79 -12.44 9.87
CA VAL A 27 -62.83 -13.23 10.66
C VAL A 27 -61.92 -14.06 9.76
N ASP A 28 -62.48 -14.74 8.75
CA ASP A 28 -61.71 -15.55 7.81
C ASP A 28 -60.74 -14.67 6.96
N SER A 29 -61.17 -13.45 6.62
CA SER A 29 -60.31 -12.45 5.95
C SER A 29 -59.18 -11.94 6.84
N ILE A 30 -59.47 -11.63 8.11
CA ILE A 30 -58.45 -11.22 9.10
C ILE A 30 -57.42 -12.33 9.28
N LYS A 31 -57.86 -13.59 9.39
CA LYS A 31 -56.96 -14.75 9.50
C LYS A 31 -55.98 -14.82 8.33
N THR A 32 -56.47 -14.63 7.11
CA THR A 32 -55.63 -14.60 5.91
C THR A 32 -54.59 -13.49 5.95
N VAL A 33 -54.96 -12.29 6.40
CA VAL A 33 -54.04 -11.17 6.57
C VAL A 33 -52.98 -11.48 7.63
N VAL A 34 -53.38 -12.04 8.78
CA VAL A 34 -52.47 -12.43 9.87
C VAL A 34 -51.44 -13.46 9.39
N ASP A 35 -51.87 -14.48 8.66
CA ASP A 35 -50.99 -15.52 8.12
C ASP A 35 -49.98 -14.93 7.10
N SER A 36 -50.43 -13.97 6.28
CA SER A 36 -49.54 -13.24 5.36
C SER A 36 -48.51 -12.36 6.10
N VAL A 37 -48.94 -11.63 7.13
CA VAL A 37 -48.04 -10.82 7.97
C VAL A 37 -47.00 -11.70 8.64
N LYS A 38 -47.40 -12.85 9.21
CA LYS A 38 -46.48 -13.81 9.81
C LYS A 38 -45.38 -14.25 8.84
N THR A 39 -45.76 -14.62 7.63
CA THR A 39 -44.80 -15.03 6.58
C THR A 39 -43.79 -13.90 6.25
N LYS A 40 -44.26 -12.65 6.21
CA LYS A 40 -43.38 -11.49 5.98
C LYS A 40 -42.42 -11.26 7.14
N VAL A 41 -42.88 -11.42 8.39
CA VAL A 41 -42.04 -11.32 9.59
C VAL A 41 -40.96 -12.41 9.58
N ASP A 42 -41.31 -13.67 9.31
CA ASP A 42 -40.35 -14.77 9.23
C ASP A 42 -39.27 -14.52 8.14
N THR A 43 -39.68 -13.91 7.02
CA THR A 43 -38.76 -13.51 5.95
C THR A 43 -37.82 -12.39 6.40
N LEU A 44 -38.32 -11.39 7.12
CA LEU A 44 -37.52 -10.28 7.66
C LEU A 44 -36.51 -10.78 8.69
N ASP A 45 -36.88 -11.72 9.55
CA ASP A 45 -35.98 -12.35 10.52
C ASP A 45 -34.83 -13.06 9.82
N THR A 46 -35.14 -13.85 8.78
CA THR A 46 -34.12 -14.54 7.98
C THR A 46 -33.14 -13.57 7.32
N ARG A 47 -33.66 -12.47 6.74
CA ARG A 47 -32.84 -11.41 6.14
C ARG A 47 -31.95 -10.73 7.18
N THR A 48 -32.49 -10.45 8.37
CA THR A 48 -31.76 -9.82 9.47
C THR A 48 -30.60 -10.70 9.95
N ASN A 49 -30.84 -12.01 10.11
CA ASN A 49 -29.79 -12.96 10.47
C ASN A 49 -28.67 -13.05 9.41
N THR A 50 -29.06 -13.00 8.13
CA THR A 50 -28.09 -12.95 7.02
C THR A 50 -27.26 -11.67 7.05
N MET A 51 -27.89 -10.51 7.27
CA MET A 51 -27.20 -9.23 7.41
C MET A 51 -26.20 -9.25 8.58
N ASN A 52 -26.59 -9.78 9.74
CA ASN A 52 -25.70 -9.90 10.90
C ASN A 52 -24.46 -10.76 10.57
N THR A 53 -24.64 -11.87 9.85
CA THR A 53 -23.53 -12.74 9.42
C THR A 53 -22.57 -12.00 8.48
N ASN A 54 -23.12 -11.24 7.53
CA ASN A 54 -22.32 -10.44 6.60
C ASN A 54 -21.54 -9.35 7.33
N VAL A 55 -22.15 -8.66 8.30
CA VAL A 55 -21.49 -7.62 9.12
C VAL A 55 -20.32 -8.22 9.89
N ASN A 56 -20.48 -9.40 10.51
CA ASN A 56 -19.40 -10.08 11.23
C ASN A 56 -18.24 -10.46 10.31
N THR A 57 -18.54 -10.90 9.09
CA THR A 57 -17.53 -11.21 8.07
C THR A 57 -16.76 -9.96 7.65
N ILE A 58 -17.47 -8.86 7.39
CA ILE A 58 -16.86 -7.56 7.06
C ILE A 58 -15.93 -7.11 8.20
N ASN A 59 -16.38 -7.20 9.45
CA ASN A 59 -15.58 -6.81 10.61
C ASN A 59 -14.27 -7.62 10.71
N THR A 60 -14.35 -8.93 10.45
CA THR A 60 -13.17 -9.82 10.40
C THR A 60 -12.20 -9.40 9.30
N ASN A 61 -12.71 -9.11 8.10
CA ASN A 61 -11.89 -8.67 6.98
C ASN A 61 -11.21 -7.32 7.26
N VAL A 62 -11.92 -6.37 7.86
CA VAL A 62 -11.37 -5.06 8.25
C VAL A 62 -10.21 -5.22 9.25
N ASN A 63 -10.36 -6.10 10.25
CA ASN A 63 -9.29 -6.37 11.22
C ASN A 63 -8.05 -6.97 10.54
N THR A 64 -8.23 -7.89 9.59
CA THR A 64 -7.13 -8.46 8.80
C THR A 64 -6.42 -7.39 7.97
N ILE A 65 -7.18 -6.52 7.31
CA ILE A 65 -6.62 -5.40 6.53
C ILE A 65 -5.79 -4.48 7.44
N ASN A 66 -6.29 -4.16 8.64
CA ASN A 66 -5.57 -3.30 9.57
C ASN A 66 -4.23 -3.91 10.02
N THR A 67 -4.21 -5.22 10.28
CA THR A 67 -2.97 -5.96 10.59
C THR A 67 -1.97 -5.89 9.42
N ASN A 68 -2.44 -6.13 8.19
CA ASN A 68 -1.59 -6.07 7.00
C ASN A 68 -1.04 -4.67 6.75
N VAL A 69 -1.84 -3.62 6.93
CA VAL A 69 -1.40 -2.23 6.80
C VAL A 69 -0.30 -1.89 7.81
N ASN A 70 -0.42 -2.37 9.05
CA ASN A 70 0.61 -2.16 10.07
C ASN A 70 1.92 -2.90 9.72
N ALA A 71 1.84 -4.11 9.18
CA ALA A 71 3.01 -4.84 8.68
C ALA A 71 3.69 -4.08 7.54
N ILE A 72 2.94 -3.65 6.53
CA ILE A 72 3.45 -2.86 5.40
C ILE A 72 4.12 -1.58 5.90
N LYS A 73 3.53 -0.89 6.89
CA LYS A 73 4.14 0.31 7.48
C LYS A 73 5.50 0.02 8.11
N SER A 74 5.65 -1.11 8.78
CA SER A 74 6.92 -1.58 9.34
C SER A 74 7.95 -1.90 8.26
N ASP A 75 7.52 -2.58 7.19
CA ASP A 75 8.38 -2.92 6.06
C ASP A 75 8.89 -1.67 5.35
N VAL A 76 8.00 -0.69 5.10
CA VAL A 76 8.36 0.61 4.51
C VAL A 76 9.35 1.37 5.40
N ALA A 77 9.18 1.34 6.72
CA ALA A 77 10.13 1.96 7.65
C ALA A 77 11.51 1.31 7.57
N THR A 78 11.56 -0.03 7.48
CA THR A 78 12.80 -0.81 7.32
C THR A 78 13.49 -0.49 6.00
N ILE A 79 12.73 -0.48 4.90
CA ILE A 79 13.25 -0.13 3.57
C ILE A 79 13.85 1.28 3.61
N LYS A 80 13.12 2.26 4.15
CA LYS A 80 13.60 3.64 4.24
C LYS A 80 14.89 3.76 5.05
N ALA A 81 15.02 3.01 6.14
CA ALA A 81 16.25 2.96 6.93
C ALA A 81 17.43 2.36 6.13
N SER A 82 17.17 1.31 5.34
CA SER A 82 18.21 0.62 4.54
C SER A 82 18.59 1.34 3.24
N SER A 83 17.66 2.07 2.60
CA SER A 83 17.88 2.76 1.33
C SER A 83 18.52 4.15 1.50
N GLY A 84 18.66 4.64 2.73
CA GLY A 84 19.10 6.00 3.05
C GLY A 84 20.60 6.19 3.22
N ALA A 85 21.45 5.21 2.87
CA ALA A 85 22.90 5.37 3.06
C ALA A 85 23.54 6.22 1.96
N VAL A 86 23.27 5.92 0.67
CA VAL A 86 23.92 6.57 -0.48
C VAL A 86 23.05 7.67 -1.06
N LYS A 87 23.59 8.88 -1.14
CA LYS A 87 22.96 10.08 -1.71
C LYS A 87 23.25 10.24 -3.20
N ASN A 88 24.48 9.98 -3.64
CA ASN A 88 24.89 10.16 -5.04
C ASN A 88 26.11 9.27 -5.38
N VAL A 89 26.19 8.80 -6.62
CA VAL A 89 27.36 8.08 -7.16
C VAL A 89 27.79 8.70 -8.48
N GLN A 90 29.01 9.20 -8.54
CA GLN A 90 29.62 9.75 -9.76
C GLN A 90 30.80 8.88 -10.18
N ARG A 91 31.01 8.71 -11.49
CA ARG A 91 32.06 7.84 -12.05
C ARG A 91 32.71 8.51 -13.25
N GLY A 92 33.97 8.17 -13.51
CA GLY A 92 34.66 8.60 -14.71
C GLY A 92 36.06 8.02 -14.82
N THR A 93 36.82 8.54 -15.78
CA THR A 93 38.21 8.16 -16.02
C THR A 93 39.09 9.40 -16.16
N VAL A 94 40.35 9.29 -15.76
CA VAL A 94 41.41 10.27 -16.05
C VAL A 94 42.61 9.52 -16.63
N THR A 95 43.18 10.03 -17.72
CA THR A 95 44.36 9.44 -18.37
C THR A 95 45.53 10.41 -18.27
N PHE A 96 46.64 9.92 -17.73
CA PHE A 96 47.94 10.59 -17.78
C PHE A 96 48.68 10.16 -19.04
N SER A 97 49.32 11.10 -19.73
CA SER A 97 50.16 10.87 -20.91
C SER A 97 51.36 11.82 -20.90
N SER A 98 52.19 11.73 -19.87
CA SER A 98 53.33 12.64 -19.66
C SER A 98 54.46 11.87 -19.01
N THR A 99 55.71 12.06 -19.44
CA THR A 99 56.91 11.46 -18.84
C THR A 99 57.44 12.22 -17.62
N SER A 100 56.71 13.24 -17.16
CA SER A 100 57.05 14.10 -16.03
C SER A 100 55.89 14.18 -15.04
N SER A 101 56.18 14.49 -13.76
CA SER A 101 55.15 14.68 -12.73
C SER A 101 54.02 15.60 -13.21
N THR A 102 52.79 15.11 -13.18
CA THR A 102 51.63 15.78 -13.78
C THR A 102 50.44 15.74 -12.83
N THR A 103 49.69 16.84 -12.81
CA THR A 103 48.41 16.94 -12.10
C THR A 103 47.28 17.17 -13.09
N ILE A 104 46.22 16.38 -12.99
CA ILE A 104 44.99 16.51 -13.77
C ILE A 104 43.82 16.67 -12.81
N THR A 105 42.89 17.55 -13.16
CA THR A 105 41.63 17.70 -12.44
C THR A 105 40.46 17.21 -13.29
N THR A 106 39.41 16.73 -12.64
CA THR A 106 38.12 16.48 -13.28
C THR A 106 37.01 17.09 -12.43
N THR A 107 35.97 17.56 -13.10
CA THR A 107 34.81 18.19 -12.46
C THR A 107 33.79 17.12 -12.11
N ILE A 108 33.25 17.22 -10.89
CA ILE A 108 32.11 16.46 -10.41
C ILE A 108 30.98 17.41 -10.01
N SER A 109 29.75 16.91 -9.97
CA SER A 109 28.66 17.59 -9.28
C SER A 109 29.01 17.72 -7.80
N ALA A 110 28.54 18.80 -7.16
CA ALA A 110 28.90 19.11 -5.78
C ALA A 110 28.59 17.95 -4.81
N VAL A 111 29.57 17.56 -3.99
CA VAL A 111 29.44 16.55 -2.93
C VAL A 111 29.82 17.10 -1.55
N ASN A 112 29.27 16.52 -0.48
CA ASN A 112 29.71 16.80 0.89
C ASN A 112 31.03 16.06 1.19
N LEU A 113 32.10 16.80 1.45
CA LEU A 113 33.45 16.26 1.67
C LEU A 113 33.55 15.32 2.89
N ASN A 114 32.72 15.54 3.92
CA ASN A 114 32.73 14.71 5.14
C ASN A 114 31.91 13.41 4.98
N LYS A 115 31.17 13.29 3.88
CA LYS A 115 30.28 12.17 3.61
C LYS A 115 30.58 11.54 2.26
N SER A 116 31.77 11.77 1.70
CA SER A 116 32.13 11.25 0.39
C SER A 116 33.33 10.33 0.47
N LEU A 117 33.23 9.20 -0.21
CA LEU A 117 34.33 8.28 -0.41
C LEU A 117 34.77 8.33 -1.88
N LEU A 118 36.04 8.62 -2.11
CA LEU A 118 36.68 8.48 -3.42
C LEU A 118 37.36 7.12 -3.50
N ILE A 119 37.01 6.37 -4.55
CA ILE A 119 37.60 5.08 -4.89
C ILE A 119 38.27 5.24 -6.24
N THR A 120 39.52 4.81 -6.35
CA THR A 120 40.25 4.75 -7.62
C THR A 120 40.63 3.32 -7.93
N ILE A 121 40.54 2.97 -9.21
CA ILE A 121 40.95 1.68 -9.75
C ILE A 121 41.97 1.97 -10.85
N GLY A 122 43.21 1.54 -10.65
CA GLY A 122 44.28 1.67 -11.64
C GLY A 122 44.46 0.37 -12.42
N ARG A 123 44.56 0.48 -13.76
CA ARG A 123 45.06 -0.61 -14.62
C ARG A 123 46.47 -0.26 -15.09
N GLY A 124 47.50 -0.82 -14.45
CA GLY A 124 48.88 -0.72 -14.93
C GLY A 124 49.17 -1.79 -15.99
N ARG A 125 49.59 -1.40 -17.20
CA ARG A 125 50.04 -2.34 -18.24
C ARG A 125 51.50 -2.69 -17.98
N GLY A 126 51.75 -3.95 -17.62
CA GLY A 126 53.08 -4.47 -17.26
C GLY A 126 54.09 -4.48 -18.41
N GLY A 127 55.33 -4.16 -18.07
CA GLY A 127 56.52 -4.23 -18.91
C GLY A 127 57.64 -3.41 -18.27
N TYR A 128 58.42 -4.02 -17.37
CA TYR A 128 59.65 -3.50 -16.74
C TYR A 128 59.63 -2.20 -15.89
N ASP A 129 58.57 -1.40 -15.84
CA ASP A 129 58.49 -0.19 -14.97
C ASP A 129 57.15 -0.07 -14.19
N ALA A 130 56.55 -1.19 -13.79
CA ALA A 130 55.17 -1.25 -13.29
C ALA A 130 54.88 -0.57 -11.91
N TYR A 131 55.80 0.22 -11.36
CA TYR A 131 55.63 0.88 -10.05
C TYR A 131 56.14 2.33 -9.93
N ASN A 132 56.50 3.03 -11.00
CA ASN A 132 57.10 4.38 -10.85
C ASN A 132 56.13 5.51 -11.17
N GLY A 133 55.01 5.54 -10.46
CA GLY A 133 54.34 6.81 -10.24
C GLY A 133 53.34 6.76 -9.11
N ASN A 134 53.73 7.37 -7.99
CA ASN A 134 52.87 7.58 -6.83
C ASN A 134 51.63 8.35 -7.29
N THR A 135 50.54 7.63 -7.56
CA THR A 135 49.29 8.22 -8.02
C THR A 135 48.44 8.50 -6.80
N THR A 136 48.17 9.77 -6.57
CA THR A 136 47.26 10.22 -5.52
C THR A 136 46.01 10.78 -6.16
N ALA A 137 44.87 10.56 -5.51
CA ALA A 137 43.61 11.14 -5.91
C ALA A 137 42.93 11.71 -4.66
N ARG A 138 42.43 12.94 -4.77
CA ARG A 138 41.77 13.63 -3.65
C ARG A 138 40.60 14.44 -4.15
N ILE A 139 39.49 14.41 -3.42
CA ILE A 139 38.42 15.40 -3.57
C ILE A 139 38.95 16.70 -2.96
N THR A 140 39.36 17.66 -3.79
CA THR A 140 40.04 18.88 -3.34
C THR A 140 39.07 19.99 -2.96
N ASN A 141 37.88 19.97 -3.56
CA ASN A 141 36.71 20.76 -3.15
C ASN A 141 35.44 20.00 -3.57
N SER A 142 34.27 20.52 -3.21
CA SER A 142 32.99 19.83 -3.44
C SER A 142 32.74 19.46 -4.91
N THR A 143 33.35 20.14 -5.88
CA THR A 143 33.11 19.93 -7.32
C THR A 143 34.33 19.42 -8.07
N THR A 144 35.43 19.07 -7.41
CA THR A 144 36.70 18.76 -8.10
C THR A 144 37.42 17.57 -7.47
N ILE A 145 37.85 16.63 -8.31
CA ILE A 145 38.83 15.62 -7.95
C ILE A 145 40.15 16.00 -8.61
N THR A 146 41.22 15.98 -7.83
CA THR A 146 42.59 16.21 -8.30
C THR A 146 43.36 14.89 -8.26
N PHE A 147 43.98 14.54 -9.38
CA PHE A 147 44.84 13.39 -9.53
C PHE A 147 46.26 13.88 -9.78
N THR A 148 47.23 13.37 -9.03
CA THR A 148 48.65 13.67 -9.24
C THR A 148 49.39 12.36 -9.42
N CYS A 149 50.19 12.26 -10.47
CA CYS A 149 51.03 11.11 -10.74
C CYS A 149 52.46 11.61 -10.98
N GLU A 150 53.40 11.07 -10.21
CA GLU A 150 54.83 11.33 -10.35
C GLU A 150 55.37 10.46 -11.49
N TYR A 151 55.93 11.03 -12.56
CA TYR A 151 56.47 10.27 -13.71
C TYR A 151 55.52 9.25 -14.38
N PRO A 152 54.34 9.67 -14.89
CA PRO A 152 53.47 8.74 -15.58
C PRO A 152 54.13 8.09 -16.81
N SER A 153 53.78 6.85 -17.12
CA SER A 153 53.61 6.45 -18.53
C SER A 153 52.15 6.69 -18.92
N THR A 154 51.66 6.21 -20.08
CA THR A 154 50.23 6.30 -20.38
C THR A 154 49.43 5.41 -19.40
N ILE A 155 48.80 6.01 -18.39
CA ILE A 155 48.04 5.34 -17.33
C ILE A 155 46.62 5.92 -17.28
N THR A 156 45.61 5.06 -17.26
CA THR A 156 44.22 5.46 -17.04
C THR A 156 43.75 5.00 -15.65
N ILE A 157 43.19 5.95 -14.90
CA ILE A 157 42.57 5.73 -13.61
C ILE A 157 41.06 5.83 -13.78
N GLU A 158 40.35 4.77 -13.42
CA GLU A 158 38.90 4.78 -13.21
C GLU A 158 38.62 5.30 -11.80
N TRP A 159 37.61 6.15 -11.64
CA TRP A 159 37.25 6.70 -10.35
C TRP A 159 35.75 6.61 -10.10
N GLN A 160 35.39 6.49 -8.82
CA GLN A 160 34.04 6.54 -8.32
C GLN A 160 34.01 7.40 -7.05
N VAL A 161 33.10 8.37 -7.00
CA VAL A 161 32.77 9.10 -5.78
C VAL A 161 31.39 8.64 -5.31
N VAL A 162 31.32 8.17 -4.07
CA VAL A 162 30.07 7.82 -3.39
C VAL A 162 29.83 8.85 -2.30
N GLU A 163 28.77 9.66 -2.43
CA GLU A 163 28.29 10.54 -1.37
C GLU A 163 27.22 9.82 -0.57
N PHE A 164 27.32 9.88 0.76
CA PHE A 164 26.36 9.34 1.71
C PHE A 164 25.49 10.46 2.30
N TYR A 165 24.28 10.13 2.77
CA TYR A 165 23.35 11.11 3.33
C TYR A 165 23.82 11.75 4.63
#